data_AF-A0A2U3V7X8-F1
#
_entry.id   AF-A0A2U3V7X8-F1
#
_cell.length_a   1.000
_cell.length_b   1.000
_cell.length_c   1.000
_cell.angle_alpha   90.00
_cell.angle_beta   90.00
_cell.angle_gamma   90.00
#
_symmetry.space_group_name_H-M   'P 1'
#
loop_
_entity.id
_entity.type
_entity.pdbx_description
1 polymer ?
#
loop_
_entity_poly.entity_id
_entity_poly.type
_entity_poly.pdbx_seq_one_letter_code
_entity_poly.pdbx_strand_id
1 'polypeptide(L)'
;MFGPAKGGYFGVHPPASYPGGVCQPAAGTKAGPTGVWSVGGRTDTMWRLRCKAKDGTHVLQGLSSRTRMRELQGQIAAITGIAPGCQRILVGYPPECLDLSNGDTILEDLPIQSGDMLIVEEDQTRPKMSPAFTKHGAPSYIRETLPVLTRAVVPADNSCLFTSVYYVVEGGVLNPACAPEMRHLIAQIVASNPDFYSKAILGKTNQEYCDWIKREDTWGGAIEISVLSKFYQCEICVVDTQTVRIDRFGEDAGYTKRVLLIYDGIHYDPLQRVFPNPDTPPLTIFSSNDDIVLVQALELADEARSKRQFTDVNRFTLRCMVCQKGLTGHAEARDHAKETGHTNFGEV
;
A
#
# COMPACT_ATOMS: atom_id res chain seq x y z
N MET A 1 23.58 -68.22 32.66
CA MET A 1 24.86 -68.25 31.93
C MET A 1 25.12 -66.81 31.48
N PHE A 2 26.02 -66.09 32.14
CA PHE A 2 27.46 -65.96 31.82
C PHE A 2 27.71 -65.10 30.55
N GLY A 3 28.45 -63.99 30.72
CA GLY A 3 28.99 -63.15 29.62
C GLY A 3 30.25 -63.76 28.96
N PRO A 4 31.16 -62.98 28.31
CA PRO A 4 31.84 -61.83 28.95
C PRO A 4 32.35 -60.67 28.03
N ALA A 5 33.13 -59.77 28.66
CA ALA A 5 34.09 -58.72 28.23
C ALA A 5 34.75 -58.80 26.82
N LYS A 6 35.44 -57.77 26.26
CA LYS A 6 36.42 -56.75 26.77
C LYS A 6 36.32 -55.46 25.89
N GLY A 7 36.92 -54.29 26.09
CA GLY A 7 38.06 -53.73 26.87
C GLY A 7 38.78 -52.73 25.91
N GLY A 8 39.38 -51.59 26.27
CA GLY A 8 39.82 -51.06 27.57
C GLY A 8 40.27 -49.58 27.46
N TYR A 9 40.97 -49.10 28.50
CA TYR A 9 41.35 -47.70 28.75
C TYR A 9 42.48 -47.18 27.83
N PHE A 10 42.49 -45.85 27.58
CA PHE A 10 43.56 -44.95 28.05
C PHE A 10 43.12 -43.48 27.90
N GLY A 11 43.41 -42.65 28.91
CA GLY A 11 43.39 -41.20 28.81
C GLY A 11 44.43 -40.61 29.76
N VAL A 12 44.90 -39.38 29.52
CA VAL A 12 45.54 -38.46 30.51
C VAL A 12 45.40 -37.01 29.99
N HIS A 13 45.30 -36.04 30.92
CA HIS A 13 45.02 -34.59 30.77
C HIS A 13 46.34 -33.72 30.88
N PRO A 14 46.34 -32.37 31.11
CA PRO A 14 46.45 -31.32 30.09
C PRO A 14 47.85 -30.62 30.06
N PRO A 15 48.22 -29.47 30.71
CA PRO A 15 47.50 -28.42 31.45
C PRO A 15 47.27 -27.10 30.62
N ALA A 16 47.50 -25.91 31.19
CA ALA A 16 47.38 -24.57 30.60
C ALA A 16 48.39 -23.57 31.21
N SER A 17 48.69 -22.41 30.57
CA SER A 17 48.83 -21.07 31.21
C SER A 17 49.37 -19.94 30.30
N TYR A 18 49.02 -18.68 30.64
CA TYR A 18 49.50 -17.35 30.15
C TYR A 18 50.96 -17.04 30.61
N PRO A 19 51.64 -15.86 30.39
CA PRO A 19 51.19 -14.54 29.83
C PRO A 19 52.17 -13.75 28.90
N GLY A 20 51.70 -12.62 28.34
CA GLY A 20 52.40 -11.31 28.28
C GLY A 20 53.55 -11.05 27.28
N GLY A 21 53.48 -9.92 26.54
CA GLY A 21 54.63 -9.36 25.79
C GLY A 21 54.26 -8.23 24.79
N VAL A 22 54.69 -7.00 25.05
CA VAL A 22 54.47 -5.81 24.21
C VAL A 22 55.73 -5.48 23.40
N CYS A 23 55.59 -5.05 22.14
CA CYS A 23 56.60 -4.17 21.52
C CYS A 23 56.05 -3.36 20.32
N GLN A 24 56.31 -2.04 20.32
CA GLN A 24 56.23 -1.14 19.15
C GLN A 24 57.66 -0.75 18.70
N PRO A 25 57.83 -0.20 17.49
CA PRO A 25 58.19 1.23 17.38
C PRO A 25 57.28 2.00 16.37
N ALA A 26 56.82 3.22 16.68
CA ALA A 26 57.39 4.52 16.27
C ALA A 26 57.52 4.71 14.73
N ALA A 27 56.62 5.45 14.05
CA ALA A 27 56.61 6.93 13.87
C ALA A 27 57.76 7.47 13.00
N GLY A 28 57.56 8.28 11.95
CA GLY A 28 56.33 8.75 11.27
C GLY A 28 56.64 9.97 10.36
N THR A 29 55.77 10.33 9.41
CA THR A 29 55.88 11.61 8.66
C THR A 29 54.51 12.16 8.26
N LYS A 30 54.33 13.49 8.31
CA LYS A 30 53.09 14.20 7.95
C LYS A 30 53.02 14.51 6.45
N ALA A 31 51.84 14.38 5.86
CA ALA A 31 51.37 15.16 4.72
C ALA A 31 49.86 15.42 4.87
N GLY A 32 49.37 16.59 4.42
CA GLY A 32 47.99 17.02 4.60
C GLY A 32 46.99 16.38 3.63
N PRO A 33 45.67 16.61 3.82
CA PRO A 33 44.63 15.97 3.04
C PRO A 33 44.49 16.59 1.64
N THR A 34 44.58 15.74 0.60
CA THR A 34 44.09 16.10 -0.74
C THR A 34 42.61 15.76 -0.87
N GLY A 35 41.86 16.63 -1.56
CA GLY A 35 40.42 16.71 -1.45
C GLY A 35 39.62 15.53 -2.02
N VAL A 36 38.62 15.11 -1.23
CA VAL A 36 37.23 14.85 -1.64
C VAL A 36 36.99 14.64 -3.14
N TRP A 37 36.69 13.38 -3.51
CA TRP A 37 35.72 13.07 -4.57
C TRP A 37 34.67 12.12 -4.00
N SER A 38 33.76 12.67 -3.18
CA SER A 38 32.54 11.96 -2.81
C SER A 38 31.69 11.76 -4.05
N VAL A 39 31.50 10.51 -4.48
CA VAL A 39 30.41 10.17 -5.42
C VAL A 39 29.10 10.25 -4.63
N GLY A 40 28.65 11.49 -4.41
CA GLY A 40 27.35 11.75 -3.81
C GLY A 40 26.27 11.29 -4.77
N GLY A 41 25.57 10.21 -4.42
CA GLY A 41 24.26 9.95 -4.99
C GLY A 41 23.40 11.18 -4.71
N ARG A 42 23.04 11.92 -5.77
CA ARG A 42 22.16 13.08 -5.64
C ARG A 42 20.85 12.55 -5.07
N THR A 43 20.54 12.93 -3.83
CA THR A 43 19.17 12.89 -3.32
C THR A 43 18.35 13.71 -4.29
N ASP A 44 17.38 13.11 -4.98
CA ASP A 44 16.51 13.87 -5.88
C ASP A 44 15.66 14.80 -5.01
N THR A 45 16.08 16.06 -4.93
CA THR A 45 15.48 17.04 -4.03
C THR A 45 14.04 17.25 -4.48
N MET A 46 13.10 17.11 -3.54
CA MET A 46 11.68 17.34 -3.82
C MET A 46 11.46 18.82 -4.15
N TRP A 47 11.13 19.10 -5.42
CA TRP A 47 10.81 20.44 -5.89
C TRP A 47 9.40 20.82 -5.43
N ARG A 48 9.23 22.10 -5.08
CA ARG A 48 7.92 22.71 -4.79
C ARG A 48 7.79 23.98 -5.60
N LEU A 49 6.75 24.08 -6.43
CA LEU A 49 6.45 25.27 -7.23
C LEU A 49 5.14 25.90 -6.75
N ARG A 50 4.99 27.21 -6.90
CA ARG A 50 3.74 27.92 -6.62
C ARG A 50 3.06 28.24 -7.95
N CYS A 51 1.80 27.83 -8.11
CA CYS A 51 1.02 28.07 -9.31
C CYS A 51 -0.03 29.16 -9.02
N LYS A 52 0.08 30.33 -9.64
CA LYS A 52 -0.90 31.41 -9.52
C LYS A 52 -1.81 31.43 -10.76
N ALA A 53 -3.08 31.17 -10.56
CA ALA A 53 -4.12 31.17 -11.59
C ALA A 53 -5.27 32.13 -11.21
N LYS A 54 -6.36 32.15 -11.99
CA LYS A 54 -7.50 33.08 -11.79
C LYS A 54 -8.29 32.80 -10.50
N ASP A 55 -8.25 31.57 -10.01
CA ASP A 55 -8.98 31.04 -8.86
C ASP A 55 -8.19 31.14 -7.54
N GLY A 56 -6.86 31.23 -7.59
CA GLY A 56 -6.02 31.35 -6.40
C GLY A 56 -4.53 31.18 -6.65
N THR A 57 -3.79 30.95 -5.56
CA THR A 57 -2.39 30.49 -5.61
C THR A 57 -2.30 29.14 -4.93
N HIS A 58 -1.86 28.15 -5.71
CA HIS A 58 -1.76 26.75 -5.35
C HIS A 58 -0.29 26.34 -5.21
N VAL A 59 -0.02 25.18 -4.59
CA VAL A 59 1.35 24.65 -4.44
C VAL A 59 1.45 23.29 -5.12
N LEU A 60 2.31 23.21 -6.13
CA LEU A 60 2.68 21.97 -6.80
C LEU A 60 3.78 21.27 -5.98
N GLN A 61 3.57 20.01 -5.64
CA GLN A 61 4.45 19.20 -4.80
C GLN A 61 4.68 17.82 -5.45
N GLY A 62 5.71 17.11 -5.01
CA GLY A 62 6.08 15.81 -5.62
C GLY A 62 6.73 15.96 -7.00
N LEU A 63 7.15 17.17 -7.37
CA LEU A 63 8.01 17.42 -8.52
C LEU A 63 9.46 17.09 -8.16
N SER A 64 10.30 16.77 -9.14
CA SER A 64 11.75 16.69 -8.99
C SER A 64 12.46 17.33 -10.18
N SER A 65 13.80 17.37 -10.12
CA SER A 65 14.65 17.80 -11.23
C SER A 65 14.34 17.08 -12.56
N ARG A 66 13.85 15.82 -12.45
CA ARG A 66 13.59 14.90 -13.57
C ARG A 66 12.15 14.83 -14.03
N THR A 67 11.22 15.51 -13.35
CA THR A 67 9.81 15.57 -13.75
C THR A 67 9.70 16.16 -15.16
N ARG A 68 8.84 15.59 -16.01
CA ARG A 68 8.68 16.07 -17.39
C ARG A 68 7.68 17.23 -17.50
N MET A 69 7.82 18.05 -18.52
CA MET A 69 6.86 19.12 -18.84
C MET A 69 5.42 18.60 -18.92
N ARG A 70 5.20 17.44 -19.58
CA ARG A 70 3.87 16.79 -19.66
C ARG A 70 3.25 16.49 -18.29
N GLU A 71 4.06 16.16 -17.29
CA GLU A 71 3.63 15.85 -15.92
C GLU A 71 3.29 17.15 -15.17
N LEU A 72 4.12 18.19 -15.32
CA LEU A 72 3.85 19.52 -14.78
C LEU A 72 2.55 20.12 -15.34
N GLN A 73 2.34 20.05 -16.66
CA GLN A 73 1.10 20.48 -17.31
C GLN A 73 -0.11 19.69 -16.82
N GLY A 74 0.04 18.39 -16.56
CA GLY A 74 -0.99 17.54 -15.97
C GLY A 74 -1.40 17.99 -14.57
N GLN A 75 -0.42 18.26 -13.69
CA GLN A 75 -0.69 18.77 -12.34
C GLN A 75 -1.36 20.16 -12.37
N ILE A 76 -0.90 21.06 -13.25
CA ILE A 76 -1.51 22.38 -13.44
C ILE A 76 -2.96 22.24 -13.92
N ALA A 77 -3.24 21.32 -14.85
CA ALA A 77 -4.60 21.08 -15.34
C ALA A 77 -5.54 20.53 -14.26
N ALA A 78 -5.05 19.59 -13.44
CA ALA A 78 -5.81 19.01 -12.34
C ALA A 78 -6.21 20.05 -11.27
N ILE A 79 -5.37 21.06 -11.06
CA ILE A 79 -5.56 22.08 -10.02
C ILE A 79 -6.32 23.32 -10.53
N THR A 80 -6.01 23.80 -11.74
CA THR A 80 -6.57 25.06 -12.29
C THR A 80 -7.75 24.85 -13.24
N GLY A 81 -8.00 23.60 -13.66
CA GLY A 81 -8.97 23.26 -14.71
C GLY A 81 -8.56 23.66 -16.13
N ILE A 82 -7.39 24.31 -16.31
CA ILE A 82 -6.91 24.75 -17.63
C ILE A 82 -6.19 23.55 -18.30
N ALA A 83 -6.79 23.01 -19.37
CA ALA A 83 -6.22 21.88 -20.10
C ALA A 83 -4.81 22.19 -20.67
N PRO A 84 -3.88 21.20 -20.75
CA PRO A 84 -2.50 21.43 -21.17
C PRO A 84 -2.30 22.23 -22.46
N GLY A 85 -3.16 22.01 -23.47
CA GLY A 85 -3.11 22.73 -24.76
C GLY A 85 -3.59 24.19 -24.73
N CYS A 86 -4.21 24.62 -23.61
CA CYS A 86 -4.71 25.97 -23.34
C CYS A 86 -3.94 26.69 -22.22
N GLN A 87 -2.95 26.03 -21.62
CA GLN A 87 -2.09 26.64 -20.59
C GLN A 87 -1.11 27.61 -21.23
N ARG A 88 -1.00 28.81 -20.65
CA ARG A 88 0.07 29.77 -20.91
C ARG A 88 0.82 29.99 -19.60
N ILE A 89 2.00 29.39 -19.48
CA ILE A 89 2.80 29.41 -18.26
C ILE A 89 3.85 30.53 -18.37
N LEU A 90 3.78 31.51 -17.48
CA LEU A 90 4.74 32.61 -17.38
C LEU A 90 5.64 32.42 -16.15
N VAL A 91 6.92 32.74 -16.29
CA VAL A 91 7.96 32.52 -15.27
C VAL A 91 8.87 33.75 -15.14
N GLY A 92 9.51 33.93 -13.98
CA GLY A 92 10.47 35.01 -13.73
C GLY A 92 9.88 36.41 -13.54
N TYR A 93 10.77 37.41 -13.44
CA TYR A 93 10.42 38.84 -13.44
C TYR A 93 11.47 39.62 -14.25
N PRO A 94 11.11 40.29 -15.37
CA PRO A 94 9.75 40.37 -15.95
C PRO A 94 9.23 38.99 -16.40
N PRO A 95 7.89 38.77 -16.46
CA PRO A 95 7.34 37.45 -16.76
C PRO A 95 7.55 37.05 -18.24
N GLU A 96 8.27 35.95 -18.47
CA GLU A 96 8.51 35.37 -19.80
C GLU A 96 7.67 34.10 -20.00
N CYS A 97 7.26 33.83 -21.25
CA CYS A 97 6.46 32.64 -21.56
C CYS A 97 7.35 31.41 -21.72
N LEU A 98 7.05 30.37 -20.96
CA LEU A 98 7.71 29.07 -21.05
C LEU A 98 7.32 28.39 -22.37
N ASP A 99 8.29 27.76 -23.05
CA ASP A 99 7.98 26.95 -24.24
C ASP A 99 7.36 25.60 -23.81
N LEU A 100 6.14 25.35 -24.26
CA LEU A 100 5.34 24.16 -23.95
C LEU A 100 5.27 23.18 -25.12
N SER A 101 6.07 23.38 -26.18
CA SER A 101 6.04 22.57 -27.40
C SER A 101 6.59 21.15 -27.22
N ASN A 102 7.61 20.98 -26.36
CA ASN A 102 8.23 19.69 -26.08
C ASN A 102 7.86 19.15 -24.69
N GLY A 103 6.90 18.22 -24.67
CA GLY A 103 6.40 17.59 -23.44
C GLY A 103 7.39 16.66 -22.71
N ASP A 104 8.52 16.31 -23.32
CA ASP A 104 9.56 15.46 -22.69
C ASP A 104 10.72 16.23 -22.07
N THR A 105 10.78 17.56 -22.23
CA THR A 105 11.74 18.40 -21.51
C THR A 105 11.56 18.23 -20.00
N ILE A 106 12.65 18.06 -19.26
CA ILE A 106 12.64 17.89 -17.80
C ILE A 106 12.77 19.24 -17.08
N LEU A 107 12.32 19.34 -15.83
CA LEU A 107 12.28 20.63 -15.12
C LEU A 107 13.66 21.26 -14.89
N GLU A 108 14.74 20.47 -14.82
CA GLU A 108 16.11 21.01 -14.72
C GLU A 108 16.61 21.72 -16.00
N ASP A 109 16.03 21.42 -17.17
CA ASP A 109 16.36 22.06 -18.46
C ASP A 109 15.55 23.33 -18.74
N LEU A 110 14.62 23.68 -17.84
CA LEU A 110 13.73 24.84 -17.96
C LEU A 110 14.21 26.01 -17.08
N PRO A 111 13.88 27.27 -17.42
CA PRO A 111 14.21 28.45 -16.59
C PRO A 111 13.32 28.58 -15.35
N ILE A 112 13.26 27.52 -14.53
CA ILE A 112 12.48 27.44 -13.28
C ILE A 112 13.28 26.70 -12.19
N GLN A 113 13.07 27.08 -10.93
CA GLN A 113 13.70 26.49 -9.77
C GLN A 113 12.68 26.16 -8.67
N SER A 114 13.00 25.20 -7.80
CA SER A 114 12.18 24.91 -6.63
C SER A 114 12.02 26.14 -5.73
N GLY A 115 10.79 26.57 -5.52
CA GLY A 115 10.39 27.77 -4.80
C GLY A 115 9.69 28.81 -5.69
N ASP A 116 9.85 28.73 -7.01
CA ASP A 116 9.37 29.73 -7.96
C ASP A 116 7.85 29.83 -8.04
N MET A 117 7.39 30.96 -8.57
CA MET A 117 5.99 31.22 -8.89
C MET A 117 5.78 31.16 -10.40
N LEU A 118 5.05 30.14 -10.84
CA LEU A 118 4.45 30.05 -12.17
C LEU A 118 3.17 30.88 -12.17
N ILE A 119 3.00 31.77 -13.15
CA ILE A 119 1.70 32.40 -13.42
C ILE A 119 1.06 31.63 -14.57
N VAL A 120 -0.08 31.00 -14.31
CA VAL A 120 -0.80 30.19 -15.30
C VAL A 120 -2.02 30.95 -15.77
N GLU A 121 -2.02 31.26 -17.06
CA GLU A 121 -3.14 31.87 -17.76
C GLU A 121 -3.77 30.88 -18.74
N GLU A 122 -5.03 31.13 -19.06
CA GLU A 122 -5.78 30.43 -20.10
C GLU A 122 -5.61 31.20 -21.41
N ASP A 123 -4.93 30.61 -22.40
CA ASP A 123 -4.74 31.22 -23.72
C ASP A 123 -6.07 31.26 -24.49
N GLN A 124 -6.64 32.45 -24.60
CA GLN A 124 -7.94 32.67 -25.26
C GLN A 124 -7.83 32.73 -26.80
N THR A 125 -6.64 32.59 -27.39
CA THR A 125 -6.45 32.56 -28.84
C THR A 125 -6.66 31.17 -29.45
N ARG A 126 -6.80 30.13 -28.61
CA ARG A 126 -7.23 28.78 -29.02
C ARG A 126 -8.71 28.56 -28.62
N PRO A 127 -9.52 27.82 -29.41
CA PRO A 127 -10.97 28.02 -29.39
C PRO A 127 -11.64 27.61 -28.08
N LYS A 128 -12.30 28.56 -27.43
CA LYS A 128 -13.24 28.30 -26.34
C LYS A 128 -14.55 27.74 -26.89
N MET A 129 -15.01 26.61 -26.34
CA MET A 129 -16.37 26.11 -26.57
C MET A 129 -17.12 26.00 -25.24
N SER A 130 -17.94 27.01 -24.96
CA SER A 130 -19.04 26.93 -23.99
C SER A 130 -20.32 26.46 -24.71
N PRO A 131 -21.23 25.71 -24.05
CA PRO A 131 -22.33 25.06 -24.75
C PRO A 131 -23.53 25.99 -24.98
N ALA A 132 -23.90 26.18 -26.24
CA ALA A 132 -25.18 26.77 -26.64
C ALA A 132 -26.01 25.71 -27.41
N PHE A 133 -27.25 25.51 -26.97
CA PHE A 133 -28.20 24.56 -27.58
C PHE A 133 -28.60 25.02 -28.99
N THR A 134 -28.30 24.23 -30.02
CA THR A 134 -29.16 24.11 -31.21
C THR A 134 -29.04 22.72 -31.81
N LYS A 135 -30.18 22.17 -32.25
CA LYS A 135 -30.29 20.82 -32.82
C LYS A 135 -29.71 20.82 -34.25
N HIS A 136 -28.79 19.90 -34.54
CA HIS A 136 -28.82 18.93 -35.65
C HIS A 136 -27.47 18.16 -35.67
N GLY A 137 -27.48 16.92 -36.17
CA GLY A 137 -26.48 15.90 -35.80
C GLY A 137 -25.06 16.11 -36.33
N ALA A 138 -24.09 16.03 -35.42
CA ALA A 138 -22.66 15.86 -35.66
C ALA A 138 -22.12 14.87 -34.59
N PRO A 139 -20.98 14.18 -34.80
CA PRO A 139 -20.63 12.99 -34.02
C PRO A 139 -20.33 13.27 -32.55
N SER A 140 -20.60 12.27 -31.71
CA SER A 140 -20.34 12.30 -30.27
C SER A 140 -18.92 12.78 -29.97
N TYR A 141 -18.81 13.74 -29.06
CA TYR A 141 -17.59 13.92 -28.30
C TYR A 141 -17.20 12.56 -27.69
N ILE A 142 -15.96 12.13 -27.90
CA ILE A 142 -15.45 10.97 -27.18
C ILE A 142 -15.17 11.46 -25.77
N ARG A 143 -16.01 11.04 -24.81
CA ARG A 143 -15.57 11.00 -23.41
C ARG A 143 -14.42 10.00 -23.37
N GLU A 144 -13.18 10.51 -23.33
CA GLU A 144 -12.08 9.71 -22.79
C GLU A 144 -12.41 9.49 -21.31
N THR A 145 -13.05 8.37 -21.03
CA THR A 145 -13.07 7.83 -19.67
C THR A 145 -11.61 7.58 -19.28
N LEU A 146 -11.27 7.84 -18.02
CA LEU A 146 -9.96 7.47 -17.49
C LEU A 146 -10.05 6.08 -16.84
N PRO A 147 -8.93 5.37 -16.62
CA PRO A 147 -8.93 4.16 -15.83
C PRO A 147 -9.32 4.46 -14.38
N VAL A 148 -10.31 3.75 -13.85
CA VAL A 148 -10.87 3.98 -12.50
C VAL A 148 -10.59 2.78 -11.61
N LEU A 149 -10.16 3.03 -10.37
CA LEU A 149 -10.06 1.98 -9.35
C LEU A 149 -11.48 1.63 -8.86
N THR A 150 -11.81 0.35 -8.82
CA THR A 150 -13.15 -0.15 -8.45
C THR A 150 -13.06 -1.36 -7.54
N ARG A 151 -14.07 -1.55 -6.69
CA ARG A 151 -14.30 -2.75 -5.88
C ARG A 151 -14.91 -3.84 -6.75
N ALA A 152 -14.28 -5.01 -6.82
CA ALA A 152 -14.93 -6.21 -7.35
C ALA A 152 -15.44 -7.04 -6.17
N VAL A 153 -16.71 -7.46 -6.20
CA VAL A 153 -17.36 -8.10 -5.03
C VAL A 153 -17.11 -9.62 -5.03
N VAL A 154 -16.60 -10.15 -3.93
CA VAL A 154 -16.48 -11.59 -3.65
C VAL A 154 -17.62 -12.06 -2.74
N PRO A 155 -17.89 -13.38 -2.63
CA PRO A 155 -18.90 -13.90 -1.71
C PRO A 155 -18.66 -13.46 -0.25
N ALA A 156 -19.73 -13.05 0.41
CA ALA A 156 -19.74 -12.69 1.84
C ALA A 156 -19.76 -13.96 2.71
N ASP A 157 -18.67 -14.73 2.63
CA ASP A 157 -18.41 -15.91 3.45
C ASP A 157 -17.18 -15.71 4.35
N ASN A 158 -16.93 -16.69 5.22
CA ASN A 158 -15.81 -16.69 6.17
C ASN A 158 -14.42 -16.72 5.49
N SER A 159 -14.36 -16.77 4.16
CA SER A 159 -13.16 -16.87 3.34
C SER A 159 -12.96 -15.69 2.37
N CYS A 160 -13.74 -14.61 2.49
CA CYS A 160 -13.64 -13.40 1.65
C CYS A 160 -12.20 -12.86 1.51
N LEU A 161 -11.38 -12.90 2.57
CA LEU A 161 -9.97 -12.51 2.52
C LEU A 161 -9.16 -13.33 1.50
N PHE A 162 -9.27 -14.67 1.55
CA PHE A 162 -8.47 -15.56 0.70
C PHE A 162 -8.89 -15.39 -0.76
N THR A 163 -10.20 -15.37 -1.01
CA THR A 163 -10.76 -15.10 -2.34
C THR A 163 -10.31 -13.74 -2.89
N SER A 164 -10.25 -12.71 -2.04
CA SER A 164 -9.80 -11.36 -2.42
C SER A 164 -8.29 -11.29 -2.72
N VAL A 165 -7.45 -11.90 -1.88
CA VAL A 165 -6.00 -11.97 -2.13
C VAL A 165 -5.71 -12.77 -3.40
N TYR A 166 -6.35 -13.94 -3.57
CA TYR A 166 -6.24 -14.75 -4.80
C TYR A 166 -6.60 -13.93 -6.04
N TYR A 167 -7.75 -13.24 -6.00
CA TYR A 167 -8.20 -12.41 -7.11
C TYR A 167 -7.16 -11.40 -7.56
N VAL A 168 -6.52 -10.68 -6.62
CA VAL A 168 -5.56 -9.64 -6.99
C VAL A 168 -4.20 -10.18 -7.44
N VAL A 169 -3.69 -11.26 -6.83
CA VAL A 169 -2.39 -11.84 -7.20
C VAL A 169 -2.43 -12.66 -8.47
N GLU A 170 -3.58 -13.27 -8.81
CA GLU A 170 -3.81 -14.01 -10.06
C GLU A 170 -4.31 -13.13 -11.22
N GLY A 171 -4.26 -11.80 -11.08
CA GLY A 171 -4.55 -10.88 -12.19
C GLY A 171 -6.04 -10.69 -12.52
N GLY A 172 -6.94 -10.80 -11.54
CA GLY A 172 -8.38 -10.59 -11.70
C GLY A 172 -9.22 -11.88 -11.80
N VAL A 173 -8.67 -13.03 -11.40
CA VAL A 173 -9.35 -14.33 -11.49
C VAL A 173 -10.17 -14.61 -10.22
N LEU A 174 -11.50 -14.62 -10.35
CA LEU A 174 -12.39 -14.99 -9.24
C LEU A 174 -12.48 -16.50 -9.05
N ASN A 175 -11.91 -17.00 -7.95
CA ASN A 175 -11.97 -18.41 -7.56
C ASN A 175 -12.27 -18.57 -6.05
N PRO A 176 -13.55 -18.68 -5.64
CA PRO A 176 -13.89 -18.91 -4.23
C PRO A 176 -13.37 -20.25 -3.68
N ALA A 177 -13.06 -21.22 -4.55
CA ALA A 177 -12.53 -22.52 -4.14
C ALA A 177 -11.02 -22.50 -3.78
N CYS A 178 -10.33 -21.35 -3.89
CA CYS A 178 -8.93 -21.21 -3.48
C CYS A 178 -8.70 -21.31 -1.96
N ALA A 179 -9.73 -20.99 -1.16
CA ALA A 179 -9.56 -20.75 0.28
C ALA A 179 -8.99 -21.95 1.07
N PRO A 180 -9.39 -23.21 0.83
CA PRO A 180 -8.78 -24.37 1.51
C PRO A 180 -7.28 -24.47 1.23
N GLU A 181 -6.83 -24.28 -0.01
CA GLU A 181 -5.42 -24.38 -0.39
C GLU A 181 -4.59 -23.25 0.26
N MET A 182 -5.09 -22.02 0.22
CA MET A 182 -4.45 -20.87 0.86
C MET A 182 -4.34 -21.02 2.38
N ARG A 183 -5.39 -21.54 3.04
CA ARG A 183 -5.37 -21.84 4.48
C ARG A 183 -4.35 -22.93 4.83
N HIS A 184 -4.22 -23.97 4.00
CA HIS A 184 -3.20 -25.00 4.19
C HIS A 184 -1.78 -24.46 3.98
N LEU A 185 -1.56 -23.61 2.98
CA LEU A 185 -0.30 -22.91 2.75
C LEU A 185 0.10 -22.05 3.96
N ILE A 186 -0.85 -21.26 4.50
CA ILE A 186 -0.60 -20.44 5.69
C ILE A 186 -0.25 -21.32 6.89
N ALA A 187 -0.99 -22.41 7.14
CA ALA A 187 -0.67 -23.35 8.21
C ALA A 187 0.73 -23.98 8.05
N GLN A 188 1.15 -24.30 6.82
CA GLN A 188 2.51 -24.81 6.55
C GLN A 188 3.60 -23.77 6.85
N ILE A 189 3.42 -22.52 6.40
CA ILE A 189 4.37 -21.43 6.65
C ILE A 189 4.46 -21.13 8.16
N VAL A 190 3.32 -21.05 8.85
CA VAL A 190 3.25 -20.84 10.31
C VAL A 190 3.94 -21.97 11.07
N ALA A 191 3.67 -23.23 10.71
CA ALA A 191 4.32 -24.39 11.32
C ALA A 191 5.84 -24.46 11.07
N SER A 192 6.30 -23.98 9.91
CA SER A 192 7.73 -23.99 9.54
C SER A 192 8.62 -23.03 10.33
N ASN A 193 8.05 -22.03 11.00
CA ASN A 193 8.79 -21.02 11.77
C ASN A 193 8.11 -20.73 13.11
N PRO A 194 8.13 -21.68 14.06
CA PRO A 194 7.43 -21.58 15.33
C PRO A 194 8.04 -20.54 16.29
N ASP A 195 9.33 -20.21 16.11
CA ASP A 195 10.02 -19.18 16.90
C ASP A 195 9.47 -17.78 16.57
N PHE A 196 9.28 -17.47 15.29
CA PHE A 196 8.64 -16.23 14.85
C PHE A 196 7.12 -16.27 15.11
N TYR A 197 6.44 -17.30 14.61
CA TYR A 197 5.00 -17.51 14.80
C TYR A 197 4.71 -18.17 16.16
N SER A 198 5.12 -17.47 17.21
CA SER A 198 4.94 -17.87 18.60
C SER A 198 3.56 -17.49 19.14
N LYS A 199 3.23 -17.97 20.35
CA LYS A 199 1.98 -17.63 21.04
C LYS A 199 1.76 -16.13 21.28
N ALA A 200 2.83 -15.33 21.30
CA ALA A 200 2.74 -13.88 21.42
C ALA A 200 2.19 -13.23 20.14
N ILE A 201 2.55 -13.75 18.95
CA ILE A 201 2.07 -13.24 17.65
C ILE A 201 0.69 -13.83 17.32
N LEU A 202 0.49 -15.12 17.56
CA LEU A 202 -0.70 -15.86 17.13
C LEU A 202 -1.89 -15.79 18.11
N GLY A 203 -1.66 -15.37 19.36
CA GLY A 203 -2.66 -15.41 20.44
C GLY A 203 -3.08 -16.83 20.89
N LYS A 204 -2.54 -17.87 20.26
CA LYS A 204 -2.75 -19.32 20.51
C LYS A 204 -1.41 -20.02 20.35
N THR A 205 -1.27 -21.29 20.75
CA THR A 205 -0.04 -22.04 20.38
C THR A 205 0.05 -22.20 18.86
N ASN A 206 1.26 -22.38 18.34
CA ASN A 206 1.50 -22.53 16.90
C ASN A 206 0.65 -23.67 16.29
N GLN A 207 0.61 -24.84 16.95
CA GLN A 207 -0.23 -25.97 16.54
C GLN A 207 -1.73 -25.63 16.54
N GLU A 208 -2.26 -25.05 17.63
CA GLU A 208 -3.66 -24.63 17.71
C GLU A 208 -4.02 -23.61 16.60
N TYR A 209 -3.10 -22.72 16.23
CA TYR A 209 -3.31 -21.77 15.16
C TYR A 209 -3.37 -22.46 13.79
N CYS A 210 -2.42 -23.35 13.50
CA CYS A 210 -2.40 -24.14 12.27
C CYS A 210 -3.69 -24.95 12.11
N ASP A 211 -4.18 -25.58 13.17
CA ASP A 211 -5.45 -26.32 13.13
C ASP A 211 -6.68 -25.40 13.06
N TRP A 212 -6.62 -24.20 13.62
CA TRP A 212 -7.68 -23.19 13.54
C TRP A 212 -7.81 -22.58 12.13
N ILE A 213 -6.71 -22.15 11.50
CA ILE A 213 -6.76 -21.43 10.21
C ILE A 213 -7.22 -22.32 9.04
N LYS A 214 -6.97 -23.63 9.12
CA LYS A 214 -7.45 -24.64 8.15
C LYS A 214 -8.97 -24.79 8.09
N ARG A 215 -9.71 -24.35 9.12
CA ARG A 215 -11.18 -24.47 9.16
C ARG A 215 -11.84 -23.47 8.22
N GLU A 216 -12.94 -23.88 7.57
CA GLU A 216 -13.72 -23.01 6.68
C GLU A 216 -14.52 -21.92 7.42
N ASP A 217 -14.76 -22.09 8.73
CA ASP A 217 -15.56 -21.18 9.55
C ASP A 217 -14.75 -20.09 10.28
N THR A 218 -13.45 -19.95 9.98
CA THR A 218 -12.56 -18.99 10.63
C THR A 218 -12.15 -17.86 9.70
N TRP A 219 -12.21 -16.62 10.19
CA TRP A 219 -11.82 -15.44 9.41
C TRP A 219 -10.30 -15.25 9.48
N GLY A 220 -9.68 -15.00 8.32
CA GLY A 220 -8.30 -14.52 8.28
C GLY A 220 -8.20 -13.02 8.53
N GLY A 221 -7.00 -12.52 8.83
CA GLY A 221 -6.74 -11.10 9.00
C GLY A 221 -5.27 -10.74 8.80
N ALA A 222 -4.77 -9.80 9.61
CA ALA A 222 -3.42 -9.24 9.46
C ALA A 222 -2.29 -10.28 9.47
N ILE A 223 -2.43 -11.40 10.19
CA ILE A 223 -1.44 -12.48 10.22
C ILE A 223 -1.40 -13.18 8.86
N GLU A 224 -2.56 -13.60 8.33
CA GLU A 224 -2.70 -14.21 7.01
C GLU A 224 -2.15 -13.28 5.93
N ILE A 225 -2.47 -11.99 5.97
CA ILE A 225 -1.99 -11.01 4.99
C ILE A 225 -0.46 -10.87 5.05
N SER A 226 0.14 -10.83 6.25
CA SER A 226 1.60 -10.81 6.41
C SER A 226 2.26 -12.08 5.85
N VAL A 227 1.64 -13.25 6.05
CA VAL A 227 2.12 -14.53 5.49
C VAL A 227 2.01 -14.54 3.96
N LEU A 228 0.87 -14.14 3.41
CA LEU A 228 0.59 -14.16 1.97
C LEU A 228 1.43 -13.11 1.22
N SER A 229 1.63 -11.91 1.79
CA SER A 229 2.54 -10.90 1.23
C SER A 229 3.97 -11.43 1.08
N LYS A 230 4.48 -12.14 2.10
CA LYS A 230 5.78 -12.82 2.06
C LYS A 230 5.82 -13.95 1.03
N PHE A 231 4.76 -14.76 0.93
CA PHE A 231 4.69 -15.86 -0.03
C PHE A 231 4.68 -15.37 -1.48
N TYR A 232 3.83 -14.40 -1.81
CA TYR A 232 3.71 -13.84 -3.16
C TYR A 232 4.79 -12.81 -3.52
N GLN A 233 5.67 -12.45 -2.57
CA GLN A 233 6.70 -11.40 -2.72
C GLN A 233 6.10 -10.09 -3.25
N CYS A 234 4.98 -9.69 -2.65
CA CYS A 234 4.12 -8.60 -3.11
C CYS A 234 3.62 -7.80 -1.92
N GLU A 235 3.63 -6.47 -2.03
CA GLU A 235 3.05 -5.59 -1.02
C GLU A 235 1.52 -5.70 -1.06
N ILE A 236 0.87 -5.98 0.07
CA ILE A 236 -0.60 -6.00 0.16
C ILE A 236 -1.04 -4.75 0.91
N CYS A 237 -1.74 -3.85 0.23
CA CYS A 237 -2.28 -2.63 0.79
C CYS A 237 -3.77 -2.83 1.10
N VAL A 238 -4.15 -2.77 2.36
CA VAL A 238 -5.56 -2.87 2.79
C VAL A 238 -6.07 -1.47 3.10
N VAL A 239 -7.04 -0.96 2.33
CA VAL A 239 -7.73 0.29 2.67
C VAL A 239 -8.93 0.01 3.57
N ASP A 240 -8.91 0.58 4.76
CA ASP A 240 -9.93 0.43 5.81
C ASP A 240 -10.97 1.55 5.65
N THR A 241 -12.22 1.22 5.33
CA THR A 241 -13.28 2.22 5.06
C THR A 241 -13.82 2.89 6.31
N GLN A 242 -13.71 2.24 7.47
CA GLN A 242 -14.14 2.81 8.75
C GLN A 242 -13.26 4.00 9.14
N THR A 243 -11.95 3.89 8.93
CA THR A 243 -10.95 4.87 9.40
C THR A 243 -10.34 5.71 8.28
N VAL A 244 -10.43 5.26 7.02
CA VAL A 244 -9.79 5.88 5.84
C VAL A 244 -8.27 5.96 6.03
N ARG A 245 -7.68 4.79 6.28
CA ARG A 245 -6.23 4.55 6.30
C ARG A 245 -5.88 3.39 5.38
N ILE A 246 -4.61 3.28 5.00
CA ILE A 246 -4.07 2.09 4.32
C ILE A 246 -3.09 1.39 5.26
N ASP A 247 -3.38 0.13 5.59
CA ASP A 247 -2.44 -0.76 6.27
C ASP A 247 -1.60 -1.48 5.21
N ARG A 248 -0.28 -1.22 5.20
CA ARG A 248 0.66 -1.72 4.17
C ARG A 248 1.45 -2.91 4.70
N PHE A 249 1.24 -4.08 4.11
CA PHE A 249 1.94 -5.31 4.45
C PHE A 249 3.08 -5.57 3.46
N GLY A 250 4.32 -5.59 3.96
CA GLY A 250 5.53 -5.77 3.13
C GLY A 250 6.13 -4.47 2.59
N GLU A 251 5.77 -3.30 3.15
CA GLU A 251 6.28 -1.98 2.76
C GLU A 251 7.82 -1.90 2.79
N ASP A 252 8.46 -2.51 3.79
CA ASP A 252 9.90 -2.50 4.03
C ASP A 252 10.65 -3.65 3.32
N ALA A 253 9.94 -4.60 2.70
CA ALA A 253 10.50 -5.80 2.11
C ALA A 253 11.11 -5.59 0.71
N GLY A 254 10.99 -4.39 0.13
CA GLY A 254 11.57 -4.06 -1.18
C GLY A 254 10.89 -4.73 -2.38
N TYR A 255 9.63 -5.16 -2.23
CA TYR A 255 8.85 -5.74 -3.33
C TYR A 255 8.63 -4.71 -4.45
N THR A 256 8.62 -5.17 -5.70
CA THR A 256 8.45 -4.32 -6.90
C THR A 256 6.98 -4.16 -7.32
N LYS A 257 6.09 -4.92 -6.68
CA LYS A 257 4.66 -5.01 -6.96
C LYS A 257 3.85 -4.74 -5.70
N ARG A 258 2.67 -4.13 -5.87
CA ARG A 258 1.62 -4.03 -4.85
C ARG A 258 0.27 -4.48 -5.38
N VAL A 259 -0.58 -4.96 -4.49
CA VAL A 259 -2.00 -5.27 -4.72
C VAL A 259 -2.85 -4.58 -3.65
N LEU A 260 -4.13 -4.35 -3.95
CA LEU A 260 -5.01 -3.56 -3.09
C LEU A 260 -6.29 -4.33 -2.72
N LEU A 261 -6.62 -4.30 -1.43
CA LEU A 261 -7.89 -4.78 -0.87
C LEU A 261 -8.63 -3.61 -0.22
N ILE A 262 -9.96 -3.69 -0.16
CA ILE A 262 -10.81 -2.82 0.66
C ILE A 262 -11.45 -3.64 1.78
N TYR A 263 -11.46 -3.10 2.99
CA TYR A 263 -11.95 -3.74 4.20
C TYR A 263 -12.93 -2.85 4.94
N ASP A 264 -14.07 -3.39 5.33
CA ASP A 264 -15.19 -2.63 5.90
C ASP A 264 -15.44 -2.87 7.40
N GLY A 265 -14.57 -3.64 8.06
CA GLY A 265 -14.70 -4.05 9.46
C GLY A 265 -15.13 -5.51 9.64
N ILE A 266 -15.71 -6.15 8.62
CA ILE A 266 -16.07 -7.59 8.62
C ILE A 266 -15.74 -8.32 7.31
N HIS A 267 -15.72 -7.62 6.17
CA HIS A 267 -15.58 -8.21 4.85
C HIS A 267 -14.43 -7.58 4.06
N TYR A 268 -13.73 -8.40 3.27
CA TYR A 268 -12.68 -7.98 2.35
C TYR A 268 -13.15 -8.14 0.91
N ASP A 269 -12.86 -7.15 0.07
CA ASP A 269 -12.97 -7.26 -1.38
C ASP A 269 -11.68 -6.82 -2.08
N PRO A 270 -11.36 -7.37 -3.26
CA PRO A 270 -10.28 -6.89 -4.11
C PRO A 270 -10.59 -5.54 -4.76
N LEU A 271 -9.56 -4.71 -4.93
CA LEU A 271 -9.59 -3.52 -5.77
C LEU A 271 -8.88 -3.74 -7.11
N GLN A 272 -9.45 -3.21 -8.19
CA GLN A 272 -8.95 -3.35 -9.55
C GLN A 272 -9.08 -2.04 -10.35
N ARG A 273 -8.11 -1.72 -11.20
CA ARG A 273 -8.16 -0.60 -12.13
C ARG A 273 -8.82 -1.07 -13.43
N VAL A 274 -10.04 -0.60 -13.66
CA VAL A 274 -10.83 -0.91 -14.88
C VAL A 274 -10.51 0.13 -15.94
N PHE A 275 -10.34 -0.32 -17.18
CA PHE A 275 -10.01 0.55 -18.30
C PHE A 275 -11.25 0.94 -19.12
N PRO A 276 -11.20 2.08 -19.84
CA PRO A 276 -12.21 2.51 -20.81
C PRO A 276 -12.58 1.48 -21.88
N ASN A 277 -11.56 0.75 -22.33
CA ASN A 277 -11.69 -0.24 -23.39
C ASN A 277 -12.14 -1.58 -22.76
N PRO A 278 -13.32 -2.10 -23.12
CA PRO A 278 -13.81 -3.37 -22.56
C PRO A 278 -12.94 -4.58 -22.93
N ASP A 279 -12.14 -4.50 -24.00
CA ASP A 279 -11.20 -5.54 -24.40
C ASP A 279 -9.90 -5.53 -23.56
N THR A 280 -9.68 -4.50 -22.74
CA THR A 280 -8.54 -4.41 -21.84
C THR A 280 -8.93 -4.98 -20.47
N PRO A 281 -8.33 -6.11 -20.01
CA PRO A 281 -8.68 -6.70 -18.73
C PRO A 281 -8.34 -5.74 -17.57
N PRO A 282 -9.08 -5.80 -16.45
CA PRO A 282 -8.76 -5.02 -15.27
C PRO A 282 -7.35 -5.32 -14.75
N LEU A 283 -6.67 -4.30 -14.22
CA LEU A 283 -5.37 -4.43 -13.60
C LEU A 283 -5.50 -4.49 -12.07
N THR A 284 -5.05 -5.58 -11.46
CA THR A 284 -5.04 -5.78 -9.99
C THR A 284 -3.65 -5.64 -9.37
N ILE A 285 -2.59 -5.76 -10.19
CA ILE A 285 -1.18 -5.72 -9.76
C ILE A 285 -0.56 -4.42 -10.26
N PHE A 286 -0.06 -3.61 -9.34
CA PHE A 286 0.52 -2.30 -9.59
C PHE A 286 2.01 -2.31 -9.27
N SER A 287 2.76 -1.30 -9.72
CA SER A 287 4.11 -1.08 -9.20
C SER A 287 4.03 -0.62 -7.74
N SER A 288 4.95 -1.05 -6.89
CA SER A 288 5.10 -0.49 -5.54
C SER A 288 5.49 1.01 -5.51
N ASN A 289 5.81 1.59 -6.66
CA ASN A 289 6.00 3.05 -6.84
C ASN A 289 4.76 3.76 -7.42
N ASP A 290 3.66 3.04 -7.72
CA ASP A 290 2.38 3.66 -8.10
C ASP A 290 1.69 4.14 -6.80
N ASP A 291 1.95 5.38 -6.39
CA ASP A 291 1.25 5.99 -5.26
C ASP A 291 -0.09 6.61 -5.67
N ILE A 292 -0.34 6.77 -6.97
CA ILE A 292 -1.64 7.23 -7.50
C ILE A 292 -2.72 6.21 -7.14
N VAL A 293 -2.45 4.91 -7.22
CA VAL A 293 -3.41 3.87 -6.81
C VAL A 293 -3.74 3.92 -5.32
N LEU A 294 -2.82 4.38 -4.47
CA LEU A 294 -3.09 4.56 -3.03
C LEU A 294 -4.02 5.75 -2.79
N VAL A 295 -3.84 6.85 -3.52
CA VAL A 295 -4.76 8.01 -3.47
C VAL A 295 -6.15 7.58 -3.94
N GLN A 296 -6.25 6.88 -5.07
CA GLN A 296 -7.53 6.35 -5.58
C GLN A 296 -8.21 5.39 -4.59
N ALA A 297 -7.45 4.59 -3.83
CA ALA A 297 -8.00 3.71 -2.81
C ALA A 297 -8.54 4.48 -1.59
N LEU A 298 -7.85 5.54 -1.15
CA LEU A 298 -8.33 6.42 -0.08
C LEU A 298 -9.59 7.19 -0.50
N GLU A 299 -9.69 7.63 -1.75
CA GLU A 299 -10.90 8.25 -2.31
C GLU A 299 -12.10 7.29 -2.28
N LEU A 300 -11.92 6.02 -2.70
CA LEU A 300 -12.97 4.98 -2.59
C LEU A 300 -13.38 4.73 -1.13
N ALA A 301 -12.42 4.72 -0.21
CA ALA A 301 -12.69 4.49 1.21
C ALA A 301 -13.43 5.67 1.86
N ASP A 302 -13.09 6.91 1.52
CA ASP A 302 -13.84 8.09 1.99
C ASP A 302 -15.24 8.16 1.38
N GLU A 303 -15.39 7.82 0.10
CA GLU A 303 -16.71 7.71 -0.54
C GLU A 303 -17.57 6.64 0.17
N ALA A 304 -17.02 5.45 0.42
CA ALA A 304 -17.68 4.39 1.18
C ALA A 304 -18.05 4.85 2.60
N ARG A 305 -17.13 5.52 3.32
CA ARG A 305 -17.38 6.08 4.65
C ARG A 305 -18.50 7.12 4.65
N SER A 306 -18.50 8.03 3.68
CA SER A 306 -19.53 9.08 3.54
C SER A 306 -20.92 8.47 3.33
N LYS A 307 -21.00 7.34 2.63
CA LYS A 307 -22.20 6.52 2.41
C LYS A 307 -22.50 5.54 3.54
N ARG A 308 -21.69 5.51 4.61
CA ARG A 308 -21.76 4.56 5.74
C ARG A 308 -21.70 3.08 5.34
N GLN A 309 -20.90 2.78 4.32
CA GLN A 309 -20.62 1.42 3.85
C GLN A 309 -19.47 0.79 4.67
N PHE A 310 -19.69 0.66 5.98
CA PHE A 310 -18.78 0.02 6.93
C PHE A 310 -19.54 -0.55 8.14
N THR A 311 -18.99 -1.58 8.76
CA THR A 311 -19.54 -2.23 9.97
C THR A 311 -18.63 -1.97 11.16
N ASP A 312 -19.06 -1.11 12.08
CA ASP A 312 -18.30 -0.80 13.29
C ASP A 312 -18.41 -1.93 14.33
N VAL A 313 -17.52 -2.93 14.21
CA VAL A 313 -17.42 -4.05 15.16
C VAL A 313 -17.01 -3.65 16.59
N ASN A 314 -16.72 -2.38 16.85
CA ASN A 314 -16.48 -1.87 18.19
C ASN A 314 -17.69 -1.13 18.78
N ARG A 315 -18.74 -0.86 17.99
CA ARG A 315 -19.89 -0.04 18.40
C ARG A 315 -21.26 -0.65 18.09
N PHE A 316 -21.34 -1.76 17.37
CA PHE A 316 -22.60 -2.49 17.16
C PHE A 316 -23.22 -2.95 18.49
N THR A 317 -24.53 -2.79 18.63
CA THR A 317 -25.28 -3.21 19.81
C THR A 317 -25.59 -4.69 19.74
N LEU A 318 -25.06 -5.44 20.70
CA LEU A 318 -25.33 -6.85 20.91
C LEU A 318 -26.26 -7.06 22.11
N ARG A 319 -26.95 -8.18 22.11
CA ARG A 319 -27.72 -8.71 23.24
C ARG A 319 -27.32 -10.16 23.45
N CYS A 320 -26.90 -10.50 24.67
CA CYS A 320 -26.75 -11.89 25.04
C CYS A 320 -28.13 -12.56 25.03
N MET A 321 -28.34 -13.56 24.19
CA MET A 321 -29.64 -14.22 24.07
C MET A 321 -29.96 -15.13 25.26
N VAL A 322 -28.96 -15.45 26.09
CA VAL A 322 -29.12 -16.25 27.31
C VAL A 322 -29.61 -15.40 28.48
N CYS A 323 -28.96 -14.27 28.78
CA CYS A 323 -29.25 -13.44 29.95
C CYS A 323 -29.82 -12.05 29.63
N GLN A 324 -30.09 -11.75 28.36
CA GLN A 324 -30.68 -10.51 27.85
C GLN A 324 -29.89 -9.21 28.13
N LYS A 325 -28.64 -9.32 28.61
CA LYS A 325 -27.74 -8.17 28.79
C LYS A 325 -27.41 -7.53 27.44
N GLY A 326 -27.63 -6.22 27.34
CA GLY A 326 -27.12 -5.39 26.25
C GLY A 326 -25.61 -5.16 26.37
N LEU A 327 -24.92 -5.18 25.23
CA LEU A 327 -23.47 -5.18 25.10
C LEU A 327 -23.08 -4.30 23.90
N THR A 328 -21.94 -3.63 23.97
CA THR A 328 -21.45 -2.73 22.91
C THR A 328 -20.15 -3.26 22.32
N GLY A 329 -20.18 -3.63 21.05
CA GLY A 329 -19.01 -4.10 20.31
C GLY A 329 -18.46 -5.47 20.75
N HIS A 330 -17.44 -5.93 20.04
CA HIS A 330 -16.84 -7.24 20.29
C HIS A 330 -16.18 -7.33 21.69
N ALA A 331 -15.59 -6.24 22.20
CA ALA A 331 -14.89 -6.23 23.48
C ALA A 331 -15.81 -6.64 24.65
N GLU A 332 -16.96 -5.97 24.80
CA GLU A 332 -17.93 -6.30 25.86
C GLU A 332 -18.52 -7.71 25.69
N ALA A 333 -18.76 -8.16 24.46
CA ALA A 333 -19.26 -9.50 24.20
C ALA A 333 -18.23 -10.60 24.56
N ARG A 334 -16.95 -10.38 24.27
CA ARG A 334 -15.86 -11.30 24.65
C ARG A 334 -15.70 -11.37 26.16
N ASP A 335 -15.71 -10.23 26.83
CA ASP A 335 -15.50 -10.18 28.27
C ASP A 335 -16.73 -10.74 29.01
N HIS A 336 -17.95 -10.48 28.50
CA HIS A 336 -19.17 -11.15 28.95
C HIS A 336 -19.13 -12.68 28.78
N ALA A 337 -18.69 -13.18 27.62
CA ALA A 337 -18.54 -14.62 27.38
C ALA A 337 -17.52 -15.26 28.33
N LYS A 338 -16.44 -14.55 28.65
CA LYS A 338 -15.41 -14.99 29.60
C LYS A 338 -15.91 -15.02 31.05
N GLU A 339 -16.73 -14.06 31.46
CA GLU A 339 -17.28 -13.98 32.82
C GLU A 339 -18.44 -14.95 33.05
N THR A 340 -19.29 -15.17 32.04
CA THR A 340 -20.57 -15.89 32.20
C THR A 340 -20.64 -17.24 31.49
N GLY A 341 -19.71 -17.53 30.57
CA GLY A 341 -19.79 -18.69 29.68
C GLY A 341 -20.80 -18.54 28.53
N HIS A 342 -21.54 -17.43 28.44
CA HIS A 342 -22.52 -17.23 27.37
C HIS A 342 -21.87 -16.82 26.05
N THR A 343 -22.10 -17.60 25.00
CA THR A 343 -21.57 -17.34 23.64
C THR A 343 -22.63 -17.03 22.60
N ASN A 344 -23.92 -17.05 22.96
CA ASN A 344 -25.04 -16.76 22.06
C ASN A 344 -25.42 -15.27 22.15
N PHE A 345 -25.13 -14.53 21.08
CA PHE A 345 -25.38 -13.09 20.94
C PHE A 345 -26.20 -12.81 19.68
N GLY A 346 -27.14 -11.87 19.76
CA GLY A 346 -27.85 -11.30 18.62
C GLY A 346 -27.65 -9.79 18.55
N GLU A 347 -27.64 -9.24 17.34
CA GLU A 347 -27.58 -7.79 17.10
C GLU A 347 -28.94 -7.12 17.41
N VAL A 348 -28.92 -5.83 17.81
CA VAL A 348 -30.09 -5.05 18.27
C VAL A 348 -30.18 -3.70 17.57
#